data_AF-A0A6A3CTM5-F1
#
_entry.id   AF-A0A6A3CTM5-F1
#
_cell.length_a   1.000
_cell.length_b   1.000
_cell.length_c   1.000
_cell.angle_alpha   90.00
_cell.angle_beta   90.00
_cell.angle_gamma   90.00
#
_symmetry.space_group_name_H-M   'P 1'
#
loop_
_entity.id
_entity.type
_entity.pdbx_description
1 polymer ?
#
loop_
_entity_poly.entity_id
_entity_poly.type
_entity_poly.pdbx_seq_one_letter_code
_entity_poly.pdbx_strand_id
1 'polypeptide(L)'
;MLEDISKRDWVGIVLEKAKSITRYIYSHAWILNTMRKVTGGRELMRPRITRFVDNYLILRSIVIQEDNLKHMFSHSEWLSSIYSRHYDAQAIKSLLYLERFWKSAREAVSLTESLVKILRIVDGDMPAMGYIYEGIERAKGAIKAYYKGIEEKYMPIWDIVDRRWNTQLQSPLHAAAAFLNPSIFYNPNFTIDLRMRNGFQEAMLKMATTDKDKIEITKEHPVY
;
A
#
# COMPACT_ATOMS: atom_id res chain seq x y z
N MET A 1 0.77 -4.43 -8.89
CA MET A 1 -0.28 -3.44 -8.55
C MET A 1 0.30 -2.05 -8.28
N LEU A 2 1.11 -1.87 -7.23
CA LEU A 2 1.69 -0.57 -6.87
C LEU A 2 2.47 0.13 -7.99
N GLU A 3 3.21 -0.66 -8.80
CA GLU A 3 3.91 -0.15 -9.97
C GLU A 3 2.94 0.45 -11.01
N ASP A 4 1.82 -0.22 -11.31
CA ASP A 4 0.84 0.32 -12.27
C ASP A 4 0.10 1.54 -11.71
N ILE A 5 -0.15 1.58 -10.40
CA ILE A 5 -0.71 2.78 -9.75
C ILE A 5 0.27 3.95 -9.89
N SER A 6 1.59 3.70 -9.80
CA SER A 6 2.61 4.74 -9.96
C SER A 6 2.69 5.32 -11.38
N LYS A 7 2.14 4.63 -12.38
CA LYS A 7 2.05 5.12 -13.77
C LYS A 7 0.95 6.17 -13.97
N ARG A 8 0.08 6.39 -12.98
CA ARG A 8 -0.83 7.54 -12.97
C ARG A 8 0.01 8.80 -12.80
N ASP A 9 -0.11 9.77 -13.70
CA ASP A 9 0.74 10.98 -13.73
C ASP A 9 0.86 11.66 -12.36
N TRP A 10 -0.27 11.88 -11.69
CA TRP A 10 -0.29 12.55 -10.39
C TRP A 10 0.43 11.74 -9.29
N VAL A 11 0.34 10.39 -9.32
CA VAL A 11 1.03 9.51 -8.36
C VAL A 11 2.53 9.53 -8.63
N GLY A 12 2.92 9.37 -9.90
CA GLY A 12 4.33 9.41 -10.31
C GLY A 12 5.01 10.72 -9.89
N ILE A 13 4.34 11.86 -10.14
CA ILE A 13 4.84 13.19 -9.73
C ILE A 13 5.05 13.28 -8.22
N VAL A 14 4.12 12.76 -7.42
CA VAL A 14 4.22 12.78 -5.96
C VAL A 14 5.37 11.91 -5.46
N LEU A 15 5.55 10.72 -6.05
CA LEU A 15 6.64 9.81 -5.68
C LEU A 15 8.00 10.40 -6.04
N GLU A 16 8.14 11.04 -7.19
CA GLU A 16 9.40 11.71 -7.56
C GLU A 16 9.70 12.91 -6.65
N LYS A 17 8.69 13.68 -6.26
CA LYS A 17 8.85 14.76 -5.26
C LYS A 17 9.28 14.22 -3.90
N ALA A 18 8.69 13.12 -3.45
CA ALA A 18 9.10 12.44 -2.22
C ALA A 18 10.56 11.96 -2.28
N LYS A 19 10.99 11.39 -3.41
CA LYS A 19 12.40 11.00 -3.63
C LYS A 19 13.35 12.20 -3.61
N SER A 20 12.95 13.34 -4.17
CA SER A 20 13.76 14.56 -4.11
C SER A 20 13.92 15.08 -2.68
N ILE A 21 12.86 15.03 -1.86
CA ILE A 21 12.91 15.37 -0.44
C ILE A 21 13.89 14.45 0.30
N THR A 22 13.76 13.12 0.15
CA THR A 22 14.67 12.20 0.84
C THR A 22 16.10 12.31 0.34
N ARG A 23 16.33 12.40 -0.97
CA ARG A 23 17.68 12.58 -1.54
C ARG A 23 18.36 13.80 -0.95
N TYR A 24 17.64 14.92 -0.81
CA TYR A 24 18.17 16.13 -0.21
C TYR A 24 18.43 15.98 1.29
N ILE A 25 17.51 15.38 2.05
CA ILE A 25 17.69 15.20 3.50
C ILE A 25 18.89 14.30 3.82
N TYR A 26 19.09 13.25 3.03
CA TYR A 26 20.15 12.28 3.25
C TYR A 26 21.47 12.62 2.54
N SER A 27 21.56 13.74 1.81
CA SER A 27 22.80 14.12 1.11
C SER A 27 23.91 14.59 2.05
N HIS A 28 23.55 15.17 3.20
CA HIS A 28 24.51 15.71 4.16
C HIS A 28 24.19 15.26 5.59
N ALA A 29 25.22 14.82 6.32
CA ALA A 29 25.08 14.33 7.69
C ALA A 29 24.44 15.37 8.63
N TRP A 30 24.76 16.65 8.45
CA TRP A 30 24.16 17.73 9.24
C TRP A 30 22.65 17.84 9.00
N ILE A 31 22.20 17.85 7.74
CA ILE A 31 20.78 17.93 7.37
C ILE A 31 20.02 16.72 7.94
N LEU A 32 20.58 15.52 7.77
CA LEU A 32 20.01 14.28 8.29
C LEU A 32 19.88 14.32 9.83
N ASN A 33 20.91 14.81 10.52
CA ASN A 33 20.87 14.94 11.98
C ASN A 33 19.84 15.98 12.44
N THR A 34 19.70 17.10 11.72
CA THR A 34 18.65 18.09 12.00
C THR A 34 17.25 17.50 11.81
N MET A 35 17.04 16.70 10.76
CA MET A 35 15.79 15.95 10.56
C MET A 35 15.53 15.01 11.74
N ARG A 36 16.52 14.21 12.15
CA ARG A 36 16.40 13.29 13.30
C ARG A 36 16.07 14.02 14.60
N LYS A 37 16.61 15.21 14.84
CA LYS A 37 16.27 16.02 16.01
C LYS A 37 14.77 16.36 16.03
N VAL A 38 14.23 16.84 14.91
CA VAL A 38 12.81 17.24 14.83
C VAL A 38 11.85 16.06 14.77
N THR A 39 12.28 14.89 14.27
CA THR A 39 11.42 13.70 14.16
C THR A 39 11.51 12.75 15.35
N GLY A 40 12.30 13.10 16.39
CA GLY A 40 12.55 12.23 17.54
C GLY A 40 13.30 10.95 17.16
N GLY A 41 14.26 11.04 16.23
CA GLY A 41 15.09 9.94 15.74
C GLY A 41 14.43 9.04 14.70
N ARG A 42 13.25 9.41 14.17
CA ARG A 42 12.56 8.62 13.15
C ARG A 42 13.18 8.82 11.77
N GLU A 43 13.50 7.71 11.11
CA GLU A 43 13.98 7.68 9.73
C GLU A 43 12.82 7.78 8.72
N LEU A 44 13.06 8.47 7.59
CA LEU A 44 12.13 8.52 6.47
C LEU A 44 12.29 7.30 5.54
N MET A 45 13.50 6.73 5.49
CA MET A 45 13.80 5.52 4.73
C MET A 45 13.88 4.30 5.65
N ARG A 46 13.33 3.17 5.20
CA ARG A 46 13.46 1.87 5.86
C ARG A 46 13.80 0.80 4.82
N PRO A 47 15.09 0.55 4.53
CA PRO A 47 15.48 -0.40 3.50
C PRO A 47 15.22 -1.83 3.98
N ARG A 48 14.10 -2.44 3.58
CA ARG A 48 13.80 -3.86 3.89
C ARG A 48 12.90 -4.58 2.88
N ILE A 49 12.28 -3.91 1.91
CA ILE A 49 11.30 -4.54 1.01
C ILE A 49 11.66 -4.21 -0.45
N THR A 50 10.93 -4.76 -1.43
CA THR A 50 11.12 -4.44 -2.85
C THR A 50 11.11 -2.92 -3.11
N ARG A 51 11.92 -2.48 -4.09
CA ARG A 51 12.06 -1.06 -4.51
C ARG A 51 10.73 -0.31 -4.71
N PHE A 52 9.66 -1.04 -5.07
CA PHE A 52 8.34 -0.46 -5.31
C PHE A 52 7.62 -0.13 -4.01
N VAL A 53 7.68 -1.02 -3.02
CA VAL A 53 7.08 -0.79 -1.71
C VAL A 53 7.82 0.31 -0.97
N ASP A 54 9.15 0.35 -1.10
CA ASP A 54 10.00 1.37 -0.48
C ASP A 54 9.57 2.80 -0.84
N ASN A 55 9.25 3.06 -2.12
CA ASN A 55 8.81 4.40 -2.55
C ASN A 55 7.54 4.86 -1.81
N TYR A 56 6.56 3.97 -1.62
CA TYR A 56 5.33 4.28 -0.90
C TYR A 56 5.52 4.34 0.62
N LEU A 57 6.44 3.54 1.17
CA LEU A 57 6.81 3.63 2.59
C LEU A 57 7.54 4.94 2.91
N ILE A 58 8.41 5.39 2.01
CA ILE A 58 9.06 6.70 2.09
C ILE A 58 8.01 7.81 2.04
N LEU A 59 7.11 7.76 1.06
CA LEU A 59 6.02 8.75 0.95
C LEU A 59 5.17 8.80 2.22
N ARG A 60 4.77 7.63 2.76
CA ARG A 60 4.03 7.53 4.02
C ARG A 60 4.81 8.13 5.19
N SER A 61 6.11 7.88 5.27
CA SER A 61 6.96 8.44 6.34
C SER A 61 7.06 9.95 6.23
N ILE A 62 7.18 10.51 5.02
CA ILE A 62 7.15 11.95 4.78
C ILE A 62 5.80 12.56 5.22
N VAL A 63 4.67 11.94 4.85
CA VAL A 63 3.34 12.40 5.25
C VAL A 63 3.18 12.40 6.78
N ILE A 64 3.65 11.36 7.47
CA ILE A 64 3.60 11.28 8.94
C ILE A 64 4.47 12.38 9.59
N GLN A 65 5.55 12.79 8.92
CA GLN A 65 6.49 13.80 9.42
C GLN A 65 6.25 15.19 8.84
N GLU A 66 5.09 15.45 8.23
CA GLU A 66 4.77 16.71 7.53
C GLU A 66 5.11 17.95 8.37
N ASP A 67 4.57 18.04 9.59
CA ASP A 67 4.76 19.20 10.46
C ASP A 67 6.21 19.32 10.93
N ASN A 68 6.86 18.20 11.25
CA ASN A 68 8.27 18.19 11.67
C ASN A 68 9.19 18.65 10.53
N LEU A 69 8.92 18.23 9.29
CA LEU A 69 9.68 18.65 8.11
C LEU A 69 9.44 20.12 7.80
N LYS A 70 8.20 20.62 7.87
CA LYS A 70 7.91 22.05 7.73
C LYS A 70 8.61 22.87 8.82
N HIS A 71 8.56 22.40 10.06
CA HIS A 71 9.21 23.03 11.21
C HIS A 71 10.72 23.11 11.04
N MET A 72 11.38 22.03 10.62
CA MET A 72 12.81 22.00 10.34
C MET A 72 13.24 23.14 9.40
N PHE A 73 12.54 23.35 8.29
CA PHE A 73 12.91 24.35 7.27
C PHE A 73 12.57 25.81 7.64
N SER A 74 11.91 26.01 8.79
CA SER A 74 11.58 27.32 9.34
C SER A 74 12.23 27.59 10.69
N HIS A 75 12.92 26.60 11.28
CA HIS A 75 13.63 26.76 12.53
C HIS A 75 14.85 27.68 12.38
N SER A 76 15.17 28.44 13.42
CA SER A 76 16.30 29.38 13.42
C SER A 76 17.63 28.70 13.09
N GLU A 77 17.88 27.51 13.67
CA GLU A 77 19.04 26.64 13.38
C GLU A 77 19.16 26.31 11.88
N TRP A 78 18.04 26.09 11.18
CA TRP A 78 18.07 25.87 9.73
C TRP A 78 18.37 27.16 8.99
N LEU A 79 17.67 28.25 9.32
CA LEU A 79 17.81 29.53 8.63
C LEU A 79 19.23 30.10 8.73
N SER A 80 19.93 29.89 9.85
CA SER A 80 21.31 30.32 10.06
C SER A 80 22.36 29.39 9.42
N SER A 81 21.96 28.21 8.95
CA SER A 81 22.89 27.25 8.34
C SER A 81 23.39 27.69 6.96
N ILE A 82 24.57 27.19 6.56
CA ILE A 82 25.08 27.36 5.19
C ILE A 82 24.15 26.72 4.16
N TYR A 83 23.39 25.69 4.56
CA TYR A 83 22.55 24.91 3.66
C TYR A 83 21.28 25.65 3.25
N SER A 84 20.76 26.55 4.09
CA SER A 84 19.51 27.26 3.81
C SER A 84 19.57 28.09 2.53
N ARG A 85 20.75 28.55 2.14
CA ARG A 85 20.93 29.42 0.96
C ARG A 85 21.09 28.66 -0.35
N HIS A 86 21.26 27.33 -0.31
CA HIS A 86 21.38 26.54 -1.54
C HIS A 86 20.06 26.52 -2.32
N TYR A 87 20.17 26.55 -3.65
CA TYR A 87 19.02 26.48 -4.56
C TYR A 87 18.15 25.25 -4.27
N ASP A 88 18.76 24.07 -4.06
CA ASP A 88 18.05 22.84 -3.73
C ASP A 88 17.26 22.95 -2.41
N ALA A 89 17.84 23.63 -1.41
CA ALA A 89 17.18 23.87 -0.13
C ALA A 89 15.89 24.70 -0.30
N GLN A 90 15.95 25.72 -1.15
CA GLN A 90 14.81 26.60 -1.46
C GLN A 90 13.75 25.88 -2.29
N ALA A 91 14.17 25.01 -3.22
CA ALA A 91 13.26 24.17 -3.99
C ALA A 91 12.51 23.18 -3.06
N ILE A 92 13.22 22.50 -2.15
CA ILE A 92 12.61 21.59 -1.17
C ILE A 92 11.71 22.36 -0.21
N LYS A 93 12.14 23.51 0.30
CA LYS A 93 11.29 24.38 1.14
C LYS A 93 10.00 24.74 0.42
N SER A 94 10.09 25.24 -0.81
CA SER A 94 8.92 25.60 -1.62
C SER A 94 7.97 24.43 -1.83
N LEU A 95 8.50 23.22 -2.05
CA LEU A 95 7.72 21.99 -2.14
C LEU A 95 7.04 21.63 -0.81
N LEU A 96 7.72 21.76 0.33
CA LEU A 96 7.14 21.48 1.66
C LEU A 96 6.04 22.49 2.05
N TYR A 97 6.03 23.70 1.48
CA TYR A 97 4.97 24.68 1.69
C TYR A 97 3.83 24.60 0.65
N LEU A 98 3.92 23.65 -0.29
CA LEU A 98 2.97 23.53 -1.37
C LEU A 98 1.81 22.59 -1.01
N GLU A 99 0.64 23.13 -0.66
CA GLU A 99 -0.50 22.33 -0.18
C GLU A 99 -0.97 21.26 -1.17
N ARG A 100 -0.90 21.54 -2.48
CA ARG A 100 -1.24 20.54 -3.51
C ARG A 100 -0.36 19.29 -3.45
N PHE A 101 0.91 19.41 -3.03
CA PHE A 101 1.78 18.24 -2.85
C PHE A 101 1.26 17.37 -1.71
N TRP A 102 0.97 17.96 -0.56
CA TRP A 102 0.50 17.23 0.62
C TRP A 102 -0.85 16.57 0.41
N LYS A 103 -1.78 17.26 -0.26
CA LYS A 103 -3.08 16.67 -0.65
C LYS A 103 -2.88 15.40 -1.48
N SER A 104 -2.08 15.48 -2.55
CA SER A 104 -1.82 14.32 -3.40
C SER A 104 -0.97 13.25 -2.71
N ALA A 105 -0.06 13.62 -1.80
CA ALA A 105 0.71 12.67 -0.99
C ALA A 105 -0.17 11.86 -0.04
N ARG A 106 -1.06 12.53 0.71
CA ARG A 106 -2.04 11.87 1.61
C ARG A 106 -3.00 10.99 0.83
N GLU A 107 -3.44 11.43 -0.35
CA GLU A 107 -4.25 10.63 -1.25
C GLU A 107 -3.51 9.35 -1.69
N ALA A 108 -2.32 9.46 -2.28
CA ALA A 108 -1.54 8.31 -2.70
C ALA A 108 -1.26 7.32 -1.56
N VAL A 109 -0.93 7.80 -0.36
CA VAL A 109 -0.75 6.95 0.83
C VAL A 109 -2.04 6.23 1.20
N SER A 110 -3.17 6.93 1.23
CA SER A 110 -4.47 6.33 1.61
C SER A 110 -4.89 5.23 0.63
N LEU A 111 -4.68 5.45 -0.68
CA LEU A 111 -5.05 4.46 -1.71
C LEU A 111 -4.16 3.22 -1.70
N THR A 112 -2.91 3.34 -1.25
CA THR A 112 -1.91 2.27 -1.37
C THR A 112 -1.59 1.57 -0.05
N GLU A 113 -2.05 2.09 1.09
CA GLU A 113 -1.70 1.55 2.41
C GLU A 113 -2.07 0.07 2.57
N SER A 114 -3.29 -0.32 2.19
CA SER A 114 -3.72 -1.73 2.28
C SER A 114 -2.91 -2.63 1.35
N LEU A 115 -2.58 -2.18 0.14
CA LEU A 115 -1.75 -2.94 -0.81
C LEU A 115 -0.31 -3.12 -0.28
N VAL A 116 0.26 -2.07 0.32
CA VAL A 116 1.57 -2.14 0.97
C VAL A 116 1.54 -3.13 2.15
N LYS A 117 0.47 -3.16 2.96
CA LYS A 117 0.31 -4.13 4.06
C LYS A 117 0.28 -5.58 3.54
N ILE A 118 -0.44 -5.85 2.44
CA ILE A 118 -0.49 -7.19 1.83
C ILE A 118 0.91 -7.62 1.36
N LEU A 119 1.62 -6.75 0.64
CA LEU A 119 2.96 -7.07 0.16
C LEU A 119 3.92 -7.37 1.31
N ARG A 120 3.80 -6.67 2.44
CA ARG A 120 4.58 -6.97 3.66
C ARG A 120 4.25 -8.34 4.28
N ILE A 121 3.02 -8.83 4.11
CA ILE A 121 2.65 -10.18 4.56
C ILE A 121 3.24 -11.21 3.61
N VAL A 122 3.16 -10.96 2.30
CA VAL A 122 3.70 -11.85 1.25
C VAL A 122 5.22 -11.96 1.32
N ASP A 123 5.91 -10.86 1.60
CA ASP A 123 7.37 -10.81 1.72
C ASP A 123 7.89 -11.29 3.10
N GLY A 124 7.01 -11.66 4.02
CA GLY A 124 7.36 -12.15 5.36
C GLY A 124 7.35 -13.68 5.46
N ASP A 125 7.80 -14.21 6.60
CA ASP A 125 7.89 -15.67 6.84
C ASP A 125 6.54 -16.33 7.19
N MET A 126 5.44 -15.56 7.23
CA MET A 126 4.12 -16.10 7.57
C MET A 126 3.46 -16.77 6.36
N PRO A 127 2.58 -17.79 6.57
CA PRO A 127 1.77 -18.38 5.49
C PRO A 127 0.83 -17.35 4.85
N ALA A 128 1.32 -16.62 3.84
CA ALA A 128 0.65 -15.46 3.28
C ALA A 128 -0.60 -15.83 2.45
N MET A 129 -0.59 -17.02 1.82
CA MET A 129 -1.58 -17.41 0.81
C MET A 129 -3.03 -17.25 1.28
N GLY A 130 -3.32 -17.61 2.54
CA GLY A 130 -4.64 -17.49 3.13
C GLY A 130 -5.10 -16.06 3.39
N TYR A 131 -4.20 -15.06 3.39
CA TYR A 131 -4.54 -13.65 3.67
C TYR A 131 -4.64 -12.78 2.43
N ILE A 132 -4.11 -13.22 1.29
CA ILE A 132 -4.01 -12.38 0.09
C ILE A 132 -5.40 -12.02 -0.44
N TYR A 133 -6.31 -12.99 -0.54
CA TYR A 133 -7.66 -12.76 -1.08
C TYR A 133 -8.41 -11.69 -0.28
N GLU A 134 -8.53 -11.91 1.04
CA GLU A 134 -9.19 -10.96 1.95
C GLU A 134 -8.47 -9.60 1.94
N GLY A 135 -7.14 -9.60 1.90
CA GLY A 135 -6.35 -8.39 1.80
C GLY A 135 -6.71 -7.55 0.57
N ILE A 136 -6.87 -8.17 -0.61
CA ILE A 136 -7.25 -7.47 -1.84
C ILE A 136 -8.65 -6.89 -1.74
N GLU A 137 -9.63 -7.65 -1.24
CA GLU A 137 -10.99 -7.15 -1.03
C GLU A 137 -11.02 -5.99 -0.03
N ARG A 138 -10.25 -6.08 1.06
CA ARG A 138 -10.06 -4.98 2.03
C ARG A 138 -9.41 -3.76 1.37
N ALA A 139 -8.43 -3.95 0.50
CA ALA A 139 -7.79 -2.85 -0.22
C ALA A 139 -8.79 -2.14 -1.15
N LYS A 140 -9.60 -2.89 -1.91
CA LYS A 140 -10.67 -2.35 -2.74
C LYS A 140 -11.68 -1.57 -1.89
N GLY A 141 -12.13 -2.14 -0.78
CA GLY A 141 -13.03 -1.49 0.18
C GLY A 141 -12.47 -0.16 0.72
N ALA A 142 -11.20 -0.14 1.12
CA ALA A 142 -10.54 1.07 1.62
C ALA A 142 -10.45 2.19 0.55
N ILE A 143 -10.14 1.83 -0.70
CA ILE A 143 -10.09 2.77 -1.83
C ILE A 143 -11.49 3.36 -2.10
N LYS A 144 -12.53 2.52 -2.13
CA LYS A 144 -13.92 2.96 -2.31
C LYS A 144 -14.37 3.87 -1.17
N ALA A 145 -14.04 3.52 0.07
CA ALA A 145 -14.36 4.32 1.25
C ALA A 145 -13.66 5.69 1.23
N TYR A 146 -12.38 5.75 0.85
CA TYR A 146 -11.63 7.00 0.70
C TYR A 146 -12.33 7.98 -0.26
N TYR A 147 -12.82 7.47 -1.39
CA TYR A 147 -13.58 8.26 -2.37
C TYR A 147 -15.08 8.38 -2.06
N LYS A 148 -15.52 8.00 -0.85
CA LYS A 148 -16.93 8.08 -0.41
C LYS A 148 -17.89 7.36 -1.37
N GLY A 149 -17.45 6.29 -2.02
CA GLY A 149 -18.26 5.55 -2.98
C GLY A 149 -18.47 6.22 -4.34
N ILE A 150 -17.75 7.30 -4.65
CA ILE A 150 -17.81 7.96 -5.98
C ILE A 150 -17.09 7.09 -7.01
N GLU A 151 -17.88 6.41 -7.84
CA GLU A 151 -17.43 5.38 -8.78
C GLU A 151 -16.36 5.87 -9.76
N GLU A 152 -16.54 7.06 -10.32
CA GLU A 152 -15.64 7.66 -11.31
C GLU A 152 -14.22 7.88 -10.76
N LYS A 153 -14.07 7.96 -9.43
CA LYS A 153 -12.78 8.16 -8.77
C LYS A 153 -12.08 6.85 -8.39
N TYR A 154 -12.81 5.88 -7.85
CA TYR A 154 -12.18 4.63 -7.38
C TYR A 154 -12.07 3.56 -8.47
N MET A 155 -13.01 3.49 -9.42
CA MET A 155 -12.99 2.48 -10.48
C MET A 155 -11.68 2.46 -11.27
N PRO A 156 -11.11 3.60 -11.68
CA PRO A 156 -9.84 3.58 -12.41
C PRO A 156 -8.68 2.96 -11.59
N ILE A 157 -8.73 3.01 -10.25
CA ILE A 157 -7.74 2.37 -9.39
C ILE A 157 -8.09 0.88 -9.19
N TRP A 158 -9.37 0.56 -9.02
CA TRP A 158 -9.85 -0.83 -8.96
C TRP A 158 -9.52 -1.60 -10.23
N ASP A 159 -9.68 -1.02 -11.42
CA ASP A 159 -9.33 -1.66 -12.69
C ASP A 159 -7.86 -2.09 -12.73
N ILE A 160 -6.97 -1.28 -12.14
CA ILE A 160 -5.54 -1.62 -12.03
C ILE A 160 -5.35 -2.82 -11.07
N VAL A 161 -6.04 -2.81 -9.93
CA VAL A 161 -6.01 -3.89 -8.93
C VAL A 161 -6.57 -5.17 -9.55
N ASP A 162 -7.78 -5.14 -10.08
CA ASP A 162 -8.48 -6.29 -10.65
C ASP A 162 -7.73 -6.87 -11.85
N ARG A 163 -7.23 -6.03 -12.77
CA ARG A 163 -6.41 -6.50 -13.89
C ARG A 163 -5.19 -7.27 -13.41
N ARG A 164 -4.45 -6.76 -12.42
CA ARG A 164 -3.26 -7.44 -11.88
C ARG A 164 -3.62 -8.65 -11.05
N TRP A 165 -4.70 -8.59 -10.29
CA TRP A 165 -5.23 -9.71 -9.52
C TRP A 165 -5.55 -10.87 -10.46
N ASN A 166 -6.43 -10.65 -11.44
CA ASN A 166 -6.94 -11.69 -12.34
C ASN A 166 -5.86 -12.25 -13.28
N THR A 167 -4.86 -11.45 -13.66
CA THR A 167 -3.81 -11.91 -14.60
C THR A 167 -2.62 -12.61 -13.95
N GLN A 168 -2.28 -12.28 -12.70
CA GLN A 168 -1.02 -12.73 -12.08
C GLN A 168 -1.19 -13.49 -10.76
N LEU A 169 -2.31 -13.29 -10.06
CA LEU A 169 -2.43 -13.72 -8.66
C LEU A 169 -3.72 -14.50 -8.38
N GLN A 170 -4.75 -14.36 -9.18
CA GLN A 170 -6.01 -15.07 -8.95
C GLN A 170 -5.82 -16.54 -9.34
N SER A 171 -5.82 -17.39 -8.32
CA SER A 171 -5.92 -18.85 -8.44
C SER A 171 -7.02 -19.31 -7.50
N PRO A 172 -7.78 -20.36 -7.85
CA PRO A 172 -8.70 -21.02 -6.93
C PRO A 172 -8.05 -21.34 -5.57
N LEU A 173 -6.73 -21.61 -5.55
CA LEU A 173 -5.97 -21.86 -4.33
C LEU A 173 -5.95 -20.66 -3.37
N HIS A 174 -5.88 -19.41 -3.85
CA HIS A 174 -5.91 -18.24 -2.97
C HIS A 174 -7.29 -18.06 -2.33
N ALA A 175 -8.35 -18.28 -3.09
CA ALA A 175 -9.72 -18.28 -2.59
C ALA A 175 -9.94 -19.41 -1.58
N ALA A 176 -9.51 -20.63 -1.90
CA ALA A 176 -9.58 -21.80 -1.02
C ALA A 176 -8.79 -21.60 0.28
N ALA A 177 -7.55 -21.09 0.18
CA ALA A 177 -6.71 -20.82 1.34
C ALA A 177 -7.33 -19.77 2.27
N ALA A 178 -7.95 -18.73 1.71
CA ALA A 178 -8.68 -17.76 2.50
C ALA A 178 -9.95 -18.36 3.12
N PHE A 179 -10.65 -19.24 2.40
CA PHE A 179 -11.88 -19.87 2.87
C PHE A 179 -11.60 -20.79 4.05
N LEU A 180 -10.48 -21.51 4.00
CA LEU A 180 -10.02 -22.39 5.06
C LEU A 180 -9.28 -21.68 6.20
N ASN A 181 -9.09 -20.36 6.13
CA ASN A 181 -8.40 -19.61 7.17
C ASN A 181 -9.39 -19.19 8.28
N PRO A 182 -9.29 -19.74 9.51
CA PRO A 182 -10.25 -19.43 10.58
C PRO A 182 -10.30 -17.95 10.95
N SER A 183 -9.18 -17.22 10.85
CA SER A 183 -9.13 -15.79 11.17
C SER A 183 -9.88 -14.93 10.17
N ILE A 184 -10.22 -15.48 8.99
CA ILE A 184 -10.98 -14.82 7.94
C ILE A 184 -12.41 -15.37 7.92
N PHE A 185 -12.56 -16.69 7.91
CA PHE A 185 -13.85 -17.36 7.83
C PHE A 185 -14.77 -16.98 9.01
N TYR A 186 -14.23 -16.89 10.22
CA TYR A 186 -14.99 -16.51 11.41
C TYR A 186 -14.91 -15.01 11.74
N ASN A 187 -14.37 -14.18 10.85
CA ASN A 187 -14.30 -12.74 11.09
C ASN A 187 -15.65 -12.09 10.76
N PRO A 188 -16.36 -11.49 11.73
CA PRO A 188 -17.68 -10.90 11.49
C PRO A 188 -17.64 -9.68 10.56
N ASN A 189 -16.46 -9.06 10.38
CA ASN A 189 -16.27 -7.91 9.50
C ASN A 189 -15.91 -8.31 8.06
N PHE A 190 -15.82 -9.61 7.76
CA PHE A 190 -15.51 -10.10 6.44
C PHE A 190 -16.67 -10.93 5.89
N THR A 191 -17.12 -10.57 4.68
CA THR A 191 -18.19 -11.29 3.99
C THR A 191 -17.57 -12.25 2.98
N ILE A 192 -17.90 -13.54 3.12
CA ILE A 192 -17.52 -14.58 2.16
C ILE A 192 -18.34 -14.36 0.88
N ASP A 193 -17.67 -13.90 -0.20
CA ASP A 193 -18.32 -13.66 -1.49
C ASP A 193 -18.37 -14.92 -2.37
N LEU A 194 -19.15 -14.87 -3.46
CA LEU A 194 -19.29 -16.00 -4.38
C LEU A 194 -17.94 -16.40 -5.00
N ARG A 195 -17.06 -15.44 -5.27
CA ARG A 195 -15.74 -15.71 -5.87
C ARG A 195 -14.87 -16.55 -4.92
N MET A 196 -14.93 -16.28 -3.62
CA MET A 196 -14.23 -17.06 -2.60
C MET A 196 -14.80 -18.49 -2.49
N ARG A 197 -16.14 -18.63 -2.43
CA ARG A 197 -16.83 -19.93 -2.38
C ARG A 197 -16.51 -20.78 -3.62
N ASN A 198 -16.65 -20.20 -4.81
CA ASN A 198 -16.41 -20.90 -6.06
C ASN A 198 -14.94 -21.29 -6.20
N GLY A 199 -14.01 -20.43 -5.78
CA GLY A 199 -12.58 -20.75 -5.80
C GLY A 199 -12.21 -21.89 -4.82
N PHE A 200 -12.84 -21.95 -3.64
CA PHE A 200 -12.70 -23.10 -2.75
C PHE A 200 -13.18 -24.39 -3.42
N GLN A 201 -14.37 -24.39 -4.01
CA GLN A 201 -14.93 -25.55 -4.69
C GLN A 201 -14.07 -26.02 -5.86
N GLU A 202 -13.61 -25.08 -6.70
CA GLU A 202 -12.76 -25.41 -7.84
C GLU A 202 -11.43 -26.01 -7.38
N ALA A 203 -10.85 -25.52 -6.27
CA ALA A 203 -9.66 -26.12 -5.69
C ALA A 203 -9.91 -27.55 -5.18
N MET A 204 -11.04 -27.79 -4.49
CA MET A 204 -11.41 -29.12 -4.00
C MET A 204 -11.68 -30.11 -5.15
N LEU A 205 -12.37 -29.67 -6.20
CA LEU A 205 -12.62 -30.49 -7.39
C LEU A 205 -11.33 -30.89 -8.13
N LYS A 206 -10.30 -30.03 -8.09
CA LYS A 206 -8.97 -30.35 -8.64
C LYS A 206 -8.19 -31.34 -7.78
N MET A 207 -8.46 -31.40 -6.48
CA MET A 207 -7.86 -32.38 -5.58
C MET A 207 -8.55 -33.75 -5.62
N ALA A 208 -9.82 -33.79 -6.03
CA ALA A 208 -10.59 -35.02 -6.12
C ALA A 208 -10.00 -35.98 -7.17
N THR A 209 -9.60 -37.17 -6.73
CA THR A 209 -8.97 -38.18 -7.61
C THR A 209 -9.98 -39.10 -8.30
N THR A 210 -11.20 -39.21 -7.78
CA THR A 210 -12.26 -40.04 -8.36
C THR A 210 -13.54 -39.25 -8.63
N ASP A 211 -14.39 -39.75 -9.53
CA ASP A 211 -15.68 -39.13 -9.79
C ASP A 211 -16.65 -39.24 -8.60
N LYS A 212 -16.47 -40.26 -7.76
CA LYS A 212 -17.19 -40.37 -6.48
C LYS A 212 -16.84 -39.20 -5.55
N ASP A 213 -15.55 -38.88 -5.40
CA ASP A 213 -15.09 -37.77 -4.56
C ASP A 213 -15.67 -36.42 -5.05
N LYS A 214 -15.70 -36.20 -6.37
CA LYS A 214 -16.30 -34.99 -6.96
C LYS A 214 -17.79 -34.89 -6.66
N ILE A 215 -18.52 -36.01 -6.72
CA ILE A 215 -19.95 -36.06 -6.40
C ILE A 215 -20.19 -35.79 -4.91
N GLU A 216 -19.33 -36.30 -4.02
CA GLU A 216 -19.48 -36.05 -2.57
C GLU A 216 -19.16 -34.59 -2.20
N ILE A 217 -18.08 -34.00 -2.75
CA ILE A 217 -17.73 -32.59 -2.54
C ILE A 217 -18.86 -31.64 -3.01
N THR A 218 -19.56 -31.99 -4.10
CA THR A 218 -20.68 -31.20 -4.61
C THR A 218 -22.00 -31.45 -3.86
N LYS A 219 -22.11 -32.50 -3.04
CA LYS A 219 -23.30 -32.74 -2.19
C LYS A 219 -23.24 -31.98 -0.87
N GLU A 220 -22.05 -31.86 -0.28
CA GLU A 220 -21.79 -31.23 1.03
C GLU A 220 -21.76 -29.69 0.99
N HIS A 221 -22.47 -29.04 0.05
CA HIS A 221 -22.44 -27.58 -0.07
C HIS A 221 -22.79 -26.92 1.28
N PRO A 222 -21.96 -26.00 1.81
CA PRO A 222 -22.38 -25.17 2.92
C PRO A 222 -23.45 -24.21 2.41
N VAL A 223 -24.71 -24.61 2.59
CA VAL A 223 -25.88 -23.74 2.41
C VAL A 223 -25.92 -22.82 3.62
N TYR A 224 -25.24 -21.68 3.52
CA TYR A 224 -25.41 -20.55 4.44
C TYR A 224 -25.48 -19.25 3.65
#